data_AF-A0A349DAP7-F1
#
_entry.id   AF-A0A349DAP7-F1
#
_cell.length_a   1.000
_cell.length_b   1.000
_cell.length_c   1.000
_cell.angle_alpha   90.00
_cell.angle_beta   90.00
_cell.angle_gamma   90.00
#
_symmetry.space_group_name_H-M   'P 1'
#
loop_
_entity.id
_entity.type
_entity.pdbx_description
1 polymer ?
#
loop_
_entity_poly.entity_id
_entity_poly.type
_entity_poly.pdbx_seq_one_letter_code
_entity_poly.pdbx_strand_id
1 'polypeptide(L)' 'MIDVKRCPFCGGEVYYRMTTSGVMFFNCIHCNASITFSRTGEEMSPEEAKKRFNNRIGNRTNGR' A
#
# COMPACT_ATOMS: atom_id res chain seq x y z
N MET A 1 0.44 -15.66 3.01
CA MET A 1 0.76 -14.31 3.51
C MET A 1 1.18 -13.44 2.33
N ILE A 2 0.54 -12.30 2.10
CA ILE A 2 0.92 -11.37 1.03
C ILE A 2 2.05 -10.48 1.53
N ASP A 3 3.21 -10.55 0.90
CA ASP A 3 4.35 -9.66 1.13
C ASP A 3 4.11 -8.30 0.48
N VAL A 4 4.47 -7.22 1.17
CA VAL A 4 4.26 -5.85 0.67
C VAL A 4 5.48 -5.45 -0.15
N LYS A 5 5.27 -5.12 -1.42
CA LYS A 5 6.35 -4.69 -2.31
C LYS A 5 6.99 -3.39 -1.79
N ARG A 6 8.22 -3.14 -2.26
CA ARG A 6 8.97 -1.91 -1.98
C ARG A 6 8.24 -0.66 -2.48
N CYS A 7 8.61 0.49 -1.91
CA CYS A 7 8.02 1.78 -2.22
C CYS A 7 8.08 2.07 -3.74
N PRO A 8 6.95 2.43 -4.39
CA PRO A 8 6.92 2.73 -5.83
C PRO A 8 7.69 4.00 -6.24
N PHE A 9 8.13 4.81 -5.28
CA PHE A 9 8.79 6.09 -5.56
C PHE A 9 10.30 6.00 -5.47
N CYS A 10 10.82 5.29 -4.45
CA CYS A 10 12.25 5.23 -4.17
C CYS A 10 12.80 3.80 -4.03
N GLY A 11 11.95 2.77 -4.10
CA GLY A 11 12.35 1.38 -3.88
C GLY A 11 12.71 1.05 -2.42
N GLY A 12 12.47 1.95 -1.47
CA GLY A 12 12.70 1.73 -0.05
C GLY A 12 11.68 0.81 0.63
N GLU A 13 11.98 0.42 1.86
CA GLU A 13 11.07 -0.38 2.70
C GLU A 13 9.78 0.38 3.04
N VAL A 14 8.67 -0.37 3.12
CA VAL A 14 7.32 0.14 3.41
C VAL A 14 6.76 -0.60 4.61
N TYR A 15 6.35 0.13 5.64
CA TYR A 15 5.55 -0.40 6.73
C TYR A 15 4.08 -0.04 6.54
N TYR A 16 3.19 -0.86 7.08
CA TYR A 16 1.75 -0.63 6.99
C TYR A 16 1.07 -0.72 8.35
N ARG A 17 -0.02 0.03 8.50
CA ARG A 17 -0.88 0.01 9.69
C ARG A 17 -2.34 0.06 9.29
N MET A 18 -3.18 -0.65 10.01
CA MET A 18 -4.64 -0.60 9.88
C MET A 18 -5.22 0.10 11.10
N THR A 19 -6.16 1.02 10.86
CA THR A 19 -6.93 1.68 11.93
C THR A 19 -8.17 0.88 12.26
N THR A 20 -8.75 1.12 13.44
CA THR A 20 -10.02 0.52 13.88
C THR A 20 -11.19 0.84 12.95
N SER A 21 -11.11 1.93 12.20
CA SER A 21 -12.09 2.32 11.18
C SER A 21 -11.89 1.65 9.81
N GLY A 22 -10.98 0.68 9.70
CA GLY A 22 -10.73 -0.05 8.45
C GLY A 22 -9.88 0.69 7.42
N VAL A 23 -9.24 1.81 7.80
CA VAL A 23 -8.32 2.55 6.93
C VAL A 23 -6.92 1.96 7.04
N MET A 24 -6.32 1.65 5.89
CA MET A 24 -4.99 1.08 5.79
C MET A 24 -3.99 2.10 5.22
N PHE A 25 -2.88 2.28 5.91
CA PHE A 25 -1.80 3.20 5.54
C PHE A 25 -0.55 2.42 5.19
N PHE A 26 0.11 2.80 4.09
CA PHE A 26 1.40 2.28 3.66
C PHE A 26 2.39 3.43 3.60
N ASN A 27 3.40 3.41 4.46
CA ASN A 27 4.38 4.49 4.60
C ASN A 27 5.78 3.99 4.28
N CYS A 28 6.50 4.73 3.44
CA CYS A 28 7.90 4.46 3.18
C CYS A 28 8.80 5.10 4.23
N ILE A 29 9.77 4.34 4.74
CA ILE A 29 10.74 4.81 5.75
C ILE A 29 11.78 5.76 5.14
N HIS A 30 12.07 5.62 3.84
CA HIS A 30 13.16 6.36 3.20
C HIS A 30 12.74 7.69 2.60
N CYS A 31 11.60 7.75 1.89
CA CYS A 31 11.14 8.95 1.21
C CYS A 31 9.87 9.57 1.82
N ASN A 32 9.38 9.00 2.92
CA ASN A 32 8.17 9.43 3.62
C ASN A 32 6.91 9.45 2.74
N ALA A 33 6.92 8.77 1.60
CA ALA A 33 5.73 8.61 0.77
C ALA A 33 4.69 7.79 1.52
N SER A 34 3.45 8.29 1.55
CA SER A 34 2.30 7.63 2.18
C SER A 34 1.23 7.30 1.13
N ILE A 35 0.77 6.06 1.13
CA ILE A 35 -0.34 5.59 0.30
C ILE A 35 -1.43 5.07 1.25
N THR A 36 -2.61 5.69 1.15
CA THR A 36 -3.75 5.35 2.00
C THR A 36 -4.84 4.66 1.20
N PHE A 37 -5.41 3.61 1.75
CA PHE A 37 -6.60 2.94 1.24
C PHE A 37 -7.70 2.98 2.31
N SER A 38 -8.81 3.60 1.95
CA SER A 38 -10.06 3.62 2.72
C SER A 38 -11.19 3.31 1.76
N ARG A 39 -12.03 2.32 2.07
CA ARG A 39 -13.30 2.13 1.36
C ARG A 39 -14.40 2.73 2.22
N THR A 40 -15.14 3.68 1.67
CA THR A 40 -16.29 4.26 2.37
C THR A 40 -17.38 3.19 2.45
N GLY A 41 -17.69 2.72 3.65
CA GLY A 41 -18.83 1.81 3.89
C GLY A 41 -18.51 0.30 3.90
N GLU A 42 -17.25 -0.12 3.71
CA GLU A 42 -16.84 -1.53 3.86
C GLU A 42 -15.47 -1.64 4.52
N GLU A 43 -15.34 -2.50 5.53
CA GLU A 43 -14.06 -2.84 6.14
C GLU A 43 -13.15 -3.48 5.08
N MET A 44 -12.01 -2.83 4.79
CA MET A 44 -11.03 -3.39 3.87
C MET A 44 -10.10 -4.34 4.63
N SER A 45 -10.12 -5.62 4.28
CA SER A 45 -9.19 -6.60 4.84
C SER A 45 -7.73 -6.22 4.52
N PRO A 46 -6.77 -6.46 5.44
CA PRO A 46 -5.35 -6.19 5.22
C PRO A 46 -4.79 -6.80 3.94
N GLU A 47 -5.23 -8.00 3.58
CA GLU A 47 -4.78 -8.71 2.38
C GLU A 47 -5.18 -8.00 1.09
N GLU A 48 -6.42 -7.50 1.02
CA GLU A 48 -6.92 -6.74 -0.12
C GLU A 48 -6.18 -5.40 -0.27
N ALA A 49 -5.93 -4.71 0.84
CA ALA A 49 -5.14 -3.48 0.83
C ALA A 49 -3.72 -3.73 0.31
N LYS A 50 -3.05 -4.79 0.76
CA LYS A 50 -1.72 -5.19 0.29
C LYS A 50 -1.73 -5.56 -1.20
N LYS A 51 -2.74 -6.30 -1.65
CA LYS A 51 -2.91 -6.67 -3.06
C LYS A 51 -3.07 -5.43 -3.94
N ARG A 52 -3.90 -4.47 -3.53
CA ARG A 52 -4.08 -3.17 -4.23
C ARG A 52 -2.78 -2.38 -4.30
N PHE A 53 -2.06 -2.30 -3.18
CA PHE A 53 -0.75 -1.65 -3.13
C PHE A 53 0.24 -2.28 -4.12
N ASN A 54 0.35 -3.61 -4.10
CA ASN A 54 1.26 -4.36 -4.97
C ASN A 54 0.88 -4.26 -6.46
N ASN A 55 -0.41 -4.24 -6.78
CA ASN A 55 -0.91 -4.03 -8.14
C ASN A 55 -0.62 -2.63 -8.65
N ARG A 56 -0.69 -1.61 -7.79
CA ARG A 56 -0.34 -0.23 -8.13
C ARG A 56 1.12 -0.09 -8.56
N ILE A 57 2.01 -0.88 -7.96
CA ILE A 57 3.43 -0.96 -8.36
C ILE A 57 3.58 -1.71 -9.69
N GLY A 58 2.89 -2.86 -9.84
CA GLY A 58 2.97 -3.69 -11.04
C GLY A 58 2.46 -3.01 -12.31
N ASN A 59 1.57 -2.02 -12.20
CA ASN A 59 1.06 -1.28 -13.35
C ASN A 59 1.95 -0.09 -13.78
N ARG A 60 2.98 0.26 -12.97
CA ARG A 60 3.87 1.39 -13.27
C ARG A 60 5.07 1.01 -14.15
N THR A 61 5.27 -0.28 -14.42
CA THR A 61 6.32 -0.79 -15.33
C THR A 61 5.92 -0.75 -16.81
N ASN A 62 4.78 -0.15 -17.17
CA ASN A 62 4.34 0.00 -18.57
C ASN A 62 4.25 1.48 -19.02
N GLY A 63 5.13 2.33 -18.50
CA GLY A 63 5.41 3.65 -19.08
C GLY A 63 6.70 3.55 -19.89
N ARG A 64 6.58 3.08 -21.13
CA ARG A 64 7.65 3.12 -22.13
C ARG A 64 7.31 4.20 -23.14
#